data_AF-A0A1G3C468-F1
#
_entry.id   AF-A0A1G3C468-F1
#
_cell.length_a   1.000
_cell.length_b   1.000
_cell.length_c   1.000
_cell.angle_alpha   90.00
_cell.angle_beta   90.00
_cell.angle_gamma   90.00
#
_symmetry.space_group_name_H-M   'P 1'
#
loop_
_entity.id
_entity.type
_entity.pdbx_description
1 polymer ?
#
loop_
_entity_poly.entity_id
_entity_poly.type
_entity_poly.pdbx_seq_one_letter_code
_entity_poly.pdbx_strand_id
1 'polypeptide(L)'
;MEAYGRHLLVEMWDCNREILNDAEKITQLMCDAANDAGATVVKSICHEFNPPGITAVAILSESHISVHTWPVEGYVAVDIFTCGTLADPQLAIKVLLEGFEPKEHTSVEIKRGSPHIKETMLSKVYSET
;
A
#
# COMPACT_ATOMS: atom_id res chain seq x y z
N MET A 1 -19.70 -8.71 10.09
CA MET A 1 -18.54 -7.95 9.57
C MET A 1 -17.88 -8.84 8.53
N GLU A 2 -17.78 -8.42 7.26
CA GLU A 2 -17.22 -9.27 6.21
C GLU A 2 -15.69 -9.48 6.33
N ALA A 3 -14.98 -8.51 6.92
CA ALA A 3 -13.54 -8.53 7.22
C ALA A 3 -13.21 -7.40 8.23
N TYR A 4 -12.06 -7.46 8.91
CA TYR A 4 -11.56 -6.39 9.79
C TYR A 4 -10.94 -5.23 9.01
N GLY A 5 -10.46 -5.48 7.79
CA GLY A 5 -9.96 -4.42 6.91
C GLY A 5 -9.70 -4.90 5.49
N ARG A 6 -9.27 -3.96 4.64
CA ARG A 6 -8.98 -4.16 3.21
C ARG A 6 -7.52 -3.84 2.96
N HIS A 7 -6.81 -4.76 2.31
CA HIS A 7 -5.40 -4.59 2.01
C HIS A 7 -5.20 -4.64 0.50
N LEU A 8 -4.83 -3.51 -0.09
CA LEU A 8 -4.45 -3.43 -1.49
C LEU A 8 -2.94 -3.58 -1.63
N LEU A 9 -2.53 -4.50 -2.48
CA LEU A 9 -1.15 -4.65 -2.93
C LEU A 9 -1.10 -4.10 -4.35
N VAL A 10 -0.25 -3.09 -4.59
CA VAL A 10 -0.19 -2.36 -5.85
C VAL A 10 1.22 -2.45 -6.41
N GLU A 11 1.29 -2.88 -7.66
CA GLU A 11 2.51 -2.95 -8.45
C GLU A 11 2.47 -1.82 -9.47
N MET A 12 3.51 -0.97 -9.51
CA MET A 12 3.59 0.15 -10.44
C MET A 12 4.91 0.12 -11.22
N TRP A 13 4.81 0.20 -12.55
CA TRP A 13 5.94 0.11 -13.47
C TRP A 13 6.08 1.35 -14.35
N ASP A 14 7.32 1.61 -14.77
CA ASP A 14 7.71 2.79 -15.54
C ASP A 14 7.31 4.11 -14.87
N CYS A 15 7.50 4.20 -13.55
CA CYS A 15 7.17 5.38 -12.75
C CYS A 15 8.15 6.55 -13.01
N ASN A 16 7.73 7.74 -12.60
CA ASN A 16 8.55 8.95 -12.64
C ASN A 16 9.77 8.82 -11.71
N ARG A 17 10.94 8.64 -12.33
CA ARG A 17 12.23 8.39 -11.63
C ARG A 17 12.71 9.56 -10.77
N GLU A 18 12.23 10.78 -11.01
CA GLU A 18 12.56 11.93 -10.15
C GLU A 18 11.88 11.80 -8.78
N ILE A 19 10.73 11.16 -8.72
CA ILE A 19 10.00 10.90 -7.47
C ILE A 19 10.60 9.71 -6.72
N LEU A 20 11.07 8.68 -7.44
CA LEU A 20 11.53 7.41 -6.83
C LEU A 20 12.73 7.54 -5.88
N ASN A 21 13.46 8.66 -5.95
CA ASN A 21 14.61 8.98 -5.12
C ASN A 21 14.35 10.14 -4.14
N ASP A 22 13.12 10.64 -4.06
CA ASP A 22 12.78 11.81 -3.26
C ASP A 22 11.97 11.39 -2.03
N ALA A 23 12.68 11.14 -0.93
CA ALA A 23 12.11 10.66 0.32
C ALA A 23 11.05 11.61 0.89
N GLU A 24 11.23 12.92 0.72
CA GLU A 24 10.29 13.93 1.20
C GLU A 24 8.99 13.87 0.39
N LYS A 25 9.09 13.85 -0.95
CA LYS A 25 7.91 13.72 -1.82
C LYS A 25 7.17 12.41 -1.61
N ILE A 26 7.88 11.29 -1.49
CA ILE A 26 7.23 9.99 -1.25
C ILE A 26 6.51 10.00 0.10
N THR A 27 7.15 10.51 1.15
CA THR A 27 6.53 10.61 2.47
C THR A 27 5.28 11.49 2.43
N GLN A 28 5.35 12.64 1.74
CA GLN A 28 4.22 13.54 1.57
C GLN A 28 3.08 12.87 0.79
N LEU A 29 3.38 12.22 -0.35
CA LEU A 29 2.43 11.47 -1.16
C LEU A 29 1.69 10.39 -0.36
N MET A 30 2.40 9.65 0.49
CA MET A 30 1.79 8.65 1.36
C MET A 30 0.86 9.27 2.40
N CYS A 31 1.26 10.39 3.00
CA CYS A 31 0.43 11.11 3.96
C CYS A 31 -0.84 11.66 3.29
N ASP A 32 -0.72 12.21 2.10
CA ASP A 32 -1.85 12.71 1.32
C ASP A 32 -2.78 11.57 0.92
N ALA A 33 -2.23 10.45 0.44
CA ALA A 33 -3.01 9.26 0.10
C ALA A 33 -3.78 8.70 1.30
N ALA A 34 -3.16 8.67 2.49
CA ALA A 34 -3.83 8.26 3.72
C ALA A 34 -4.98 9.21 4.09
N ASN A 35 -4.74 10.52 4.04
CA ASN A 35 -5.75 11.53 4.37
C ASN A 35 -6.94 11.49 3.40
N ASP A 36 -6.69 11.37 2.10
CA ASP A 36 -7.72 11.31 1.06
C ASP A 36 -8.55 10.02 1.14
N ALA A 37 -7.91 8.92 1.56
CA ALA A 37 -8.60 7.69 1.92
C ALA A 37 -9.38 7.77 3.23
N GLY A 38 -9.40 8.90 3.94
CA GLY A 38 -10.09 9.05 5.22
C GLY A 38 -9.41 8.35 6.41
N ALA A 39 -8.13 7.99 6.27
CA ALA A 39 -7.33 7.43 7.34
C ALA A 39 -6.54 8.51 8.08
N THR A 40 -6.24 8.26 9.36
CA THR A 40 -5.41 9.15 10.18
C THR A 40 -3.99 8.63 10.25
N VAL A 41 -3.03 9.44 9.82
CA VAL A 41 -1.60 9.15 9.98
C VAL A 41 -1.18 9.41 11.42
N VAL A 42 -0.65 8.38 12.08
CA VAL A 42 -0.07 8.48 13.43
C VAL A 42 1.39 8.88 13.35
N LYS A 43 2.13 8.27 12.42
CA LYS A 43 3.56 8.49 12.22
C LYS A 43 3.98 8.05 10.83
N SER A 44 4.88 8.79 10.19
CA SER A 44 5.59 8.33 9.00
C SER A 44 7.07 8.13 9.32
N ILE A 45 7.69 7.14 8.67
CA ILE A 45 9.13 6.89 8.68
C ILE A 45 9.58 6.57 7.26
N CYS A 46 10.78 7.01 6.91
CA CYS A 46 11.40 6.77 5.62
C CYS A 46 12.87 6.42 5.79
N HIS A 47 13.38 5.54 4.92
CA HIS A 47 14.78 5.18 4.83
C HIS A 47 15.22 5.20 3.36
N GLU A 48 16.30 5.94 3.10
CA GLU A 48 16.97 6.00 1.81
C GLU A 48 18.15 5.01 1.79
N PHE A 49 18.23 4.20 0.74
CA PHE A 49 19.28 3.20 0.55
C PHE A 49 20.39 3.69 -0.39
N ASN A 50 21.53 2.98 -0.34
CA ASN A 50 22.61 3.09 -1.31
C ASN A 50 23.09 1.67 -1.71
N PRO A 51 22.92 1.20 -2.96
CA PRO A 51 22.42 1.91 -4.16
C PRO A 51 20.98 2.44 -4.01
N PRO A 52 20.59 3.45 -4.82
CA PRO A 52 19.40 4.26 -4.58
C PRO A 52 18.11 3.44 -4.55
N GLY A 53 17.20 3.86 -3.66
CA GLY A 53 15.89 3.26 -3.42
C GLY A 53 15.37 3.74 -2.07
N ILE A 54 14.05 3.68 -1.88
CA ILE A 54 13.39 4.19 -0.68
C ILE A 54 12.47 3.12 -0.12
N THR A 55 12.45 2.99 1.21
CA THR A 55 11.36 2.34 1.94
C THR A 55 10.74 3.36 2.87
N ALA A 56 9.44 3.58 2.71
CA ALA A 56 8.65 4.48 3.54
C ALA A 56 7.42 3.75 4.08
N VAL A 57 7.05 4.07 5.33
CA VAL A 57 5.88 3.50 6.01
C VAL A 57 5.14 4.62 6.74
N ALA A 58 3.86 4.78 6.42
CA ALA A 58 2.91 5.56 7.20
C ALA A 58 2.12 4.61 8.11
N ILE A 59 2.35 4.73 9.42
CA ILE A 59 1.57 4.06 10.46
C ILE A 59 0.24 4.80 10.58
N LEU A 60 -0.85 4.07 10.37
CA LEU A 60 -2.21 4.56 10.57
C LEU A 60 -2.71 4.08 11.95
N SER A 61 -3.84 4.60 12.43
CA SER A 61 -4.37 4.25 13.76
C SER A 61 -4.45 2.74 14.04
N GLU A 62 -4.78 1.92 13.03
CA GLU A 62 -4.92 0.46 13.16
C GLU A 62 -4.33 -0.34 11.98
N SER A 63 -3.56 0.32 11.10
CA SER A 63 -3.09 -0.27 9.84
C SER A 63 -1.87 0.48 9.29
N HIS A 64 -1.58 0.42 7.98
CA HIS A 64 -0.43 1.10 7.38
C HIS A 64 -0.60 1.37 5.88
N ILE A 65 0.20 2.33 5.38
CA ILE A 65 0.61 2.38 3.99
C ILE A 65 2.13 2.17 3.96
N SER A 66 2.64 1.29 3.10
CA SER A 66 4.08 1.19 2.82
C SER A 66 4.39 1.35 1.34
N VAL A 67 5.55 1.92 1.07
CA VAL A 67 6.09 2.16 -0.29
C VAL A 67 7.52 1.66 -0.31
N HIS A 68 7.85 0.90 -1.35
CA HIS A 68 9.21 0.47 -1.68
C HIS A 68 9.53 0.85 -3.11
N THR A 69 10.64 1.56 -3.34
CA THR A 69 11.05 2.01 -4.68
C THR A 69 12.32 1.33 -5.18
N TRP A 70 12.33 1.07 -6.48
CA TRP A 70 13.46 0.59 -7.26
C TRP A 70 13.71 1.55 -8.44
N PRO A 71 14.49 2.63 -8.20
CA PRO A 71 14.63 3.73 -9.16
C PRO A 71 15.28 3.35 -10.49
N VAL A 72 16.18 2.36 -10.48
CA VAL A 72 16.88 1.89 -11.69
C VAL A 72 15.89 1.17 -12.62
N GLU A 73 15.01 0.37 -12.04
CA GLU A 73 13.97 -0.40 -12.70
C GLU A 73 12.72 0.44 -13.00
N GLY A 74 12.55 1.60 -12.36
CA GLY A 74 11.35 2.42 -12.48
C GLY A 74 10.13 1.81 -11.79
N TYR A 75 10.35 1.00 -10.76
CA TYR A 75 9.33 0.18 -10.10
C TYR A 75 9.01 0.68 -8.69
N VAL A 76 7.74 0.57 -8.32
CA VAL A 76 7.24 0.86 -6.97
C VAL A 76 6.28 -0.25 -6.53
N ALA A 77 6.54 -0.79 -5.35
CA ALA A 77 5.60 -1.66 -4.64
C ALA A 77 4.90 -0.84 -3.54
N VAL A 78 3.57 -0.94 -3.46
CA VAL A 78 2.79 -0.27 -2.44
C VAL A 78 1.82 -1.23 -1.75
N ASP A 79 1.79 -1.17 -0.44
CA ASP A 79 0.81 -1.83 0.41
C ASP A 79 -0.09 -0.75 1.02
N ILE A 80 -1.41 -0.84 0.81
CA ILE A 80 -2.40 0.06 1.41
C ILE A 80 -3.35 -0.78 2.23
N PHE A 81 -3.09 -0.84 3.53
CA PHE A 81 -3.96 -1.53 4.47
C PHE A 81 -4.79 -0.50 5.24
N THR A 82 -6.11 -0.58 5.13
CA THR A 82 -7.04 0.21 5.95
C THR A 82 -7.98 -0.69 6.75
N CYS A 83 -8.35 -0.21 7.95
CA CYS A 83 -9.30 -0.85 8.85
C CYS A 83 -10.61 -0.06 8.92
N GLY A 84 -11.71 -0.75 9.24
CA GLY A 84 -13.04 -0.15 9.34
C GLY A 84 -13.70 0.11 7.98
N THR A 85 -14.84 0.80 8.00
CA THR A 85 -15.67 1.06 6.80
C THR A 85 -15.61 2.50 6.30
N LEU A 86 -14.97 3.39 7.06
CA LEU A 86 -14.88 4.81 6.72
C LEU A 86 -13.75 5.08 5.72
N ALA A 87 -12.66 4.31 5.80
CA ALA A 87 -11.52 4.51 4.93
C ALA A 87 -11.68 3.75 3.61
N ASP A 88 -11.48 4.44 2.49
CA ASP A 88 -11.49 3.82 1.16
C ASP A 88 -10.07 3.76 0.57
N PRO A 89 -9.41 2.59 0.58
CA PRO A 89 -8.06 2.44 0.06
C PRO A 89 -7.96 2.69 -1.46
N GLN A 90 -9.07 2.70 -2.20
CA GLN A 90 -9.06 3.06 -3.62
C GLN A 90 -8.75 4.55 -3.86
N LEU A 91 -9.14 5.43 -2.93
CA LEU A 91 -8.77 6.85 -2.98
C LEU A 91 -7.26 7.03 -2.75
N ALA A 92 -6.68 6.26 -1.83
CA ALA A 92 -5.23 6.25 -1.64
C ALA A 92 -4.48 5.79 -2.90
N ILE A 93 -4.95 4.74 -3.59
CA ILE A 93 -4.34 4.31 -4.87
C ILE A 93 -4.33 5.47 -5.88
N LYS A 94 -5.46 6.17 -6.03
CA LYS A 94 -5.57 7.26 -7.00
C LYS A 94 -4.50 8.33 -6.77
N VAL A 95 -4.33 8.79 -5.53
CA VAL A 95 -3.31 9.78 -5.17
C VAL A 95 -1.90 9.26 -5.49
N LEU A 96 -1.61 8.00 -5.19
CA LEU A 96 -0.30 7.41 -5.44
C LEU A 96 -0.03 7.21 -6.94
N LEU A 97 -1.04 6.84 -7.74
CA LEU A 97 -0.93 6.77 -9.19
C LEU A 97 -0.66 8.14 -9.81
N GLU A 98 -1.33 9.19 -9.34
CA GLU A 98 -1.09 10.57 -9.78
C GLU A 98 0.31 11.05 -9.39
N GLY A 99 0.83 10.63 -8.23
CA GLY A 99 2.15 11.01 -7.75
C GLY A 99 3.32 10.26 -8.39
N PHE A 100 3.19 8.95 -8.61
CA PHE A 100 4.24 8.12 -9.20
C PHE A 100 4.21 8.09 -10.73
N GLU A 101 3.10 8.50 -11.35
CA GLU A 101 2.90 8.53 -12.80
C GLU A 101 3.32 7.23 -13.53
N PRO A 102 2.90 6.03 -13.06
CA PRO A 102 3.27 4.79 -13.74
C PRO A 102 2.61 4.69 -15.10
N LYS A 103 3.28 4.03 -16.06
CA LYS A 103 2.63 3.66 -17.34
C LYS A 103 1.74 2.44 -17.20
N GLU A 104 2.12 1.53 -16.29
CA GLU A 104 1.39 0.30 -16.02
C GLU A 104 1.26 0.10 -14.51
N HIS A 105 0.08 -0.32 -14.06
CA HIS A 105 -0.12 -0.72 -12.68
C HIS A 105 -1.05 -1.92 -12.59
N THR A 106 -0.88 -2.72 -11.54
CA THR A 106 -1.83 -3.77 -11.17
C THR A 106 -2.10 -3.69 -9.68
N SER A 107 -3.28 -4.13 -9.26
CA SER A 107 -3.63 -4.16 -7.84
C SER A 107 -4.40 -5.42 -7.48
N VAL A 108 -4.11 -6.00 -6.32
CA VAL A 108 -4.86 -7.10 -5.73
C VAL A 108 -5.42 -6.67 -4.38
N GLU A 109 -6.71 -6.93 -4.16
CA GLU A 109 -7.35 -6.70 -2.86
C GLU A 109 -7.44 -7.99 -2.04
N ILE A 110 -6.99 -7.90 -0.79
CA ILE A 110 -7.09 -8.95 0.21
C ILE A 110 -7.98 -8.46 1.37
N LYS A 111 -9.09 -9.15 1.61
CA LYS A 111 -9.93 -8.97 2.80
C LYS A 111 -9.20 -9.53 4.03
N ARG A 112 -8.81 -8.67 4.97
CA ARG A 112 -8.04 -9.05 6.17
C ARG A 112 -8.98 -9.47 7.29
N GLY A 113 -8.82 -10.69 7.79
CA GLY A 113 -9.62 -11.21 8.91
C GLY A 113 -11.08 -11.50 8.56
N SER A 114 -11.35 -11.90 7.33
CA SER A 114 -12.68 -12.39 6.94
C SER A 114 -12.96 -13.79 7.51
N PRO A 115 -14.06 -13.99 8.26
CA PRO A 115 -14.46 -15.31 8.76
C PRO A 115 -14.66 -16.34 7.64
N HIS A 116 -15.14 -15.91 6.47
CA HIS A 116 -15.41 -16.79 5.34
C HIS A 116 -14.12 -17.31 4.68
N ILE A 117 -13.06 -16.49 4.66
CA ILE A 117 -11.73 -16.92 4.21
C ILE A 117 -11.16 -17.95 5.18
N LYS A 118 -11.37 -17.78 6.49
CA LYS A 118 -10.92 -18.72 7.52
C LYS A 118 -11.50 -20.13 7.28
N GLU A 119 -12.80 -20.23 7.04
CA GLU A 119 -13.46 -21.52 6.75
C GLU A 119 -12.95 -22.18 5.46
N THR A 120 -12.76 -21.38 4.40
CA THR A 120 -12.28 -21.88 3.09
C THR A 120 -10.82 -22.34 3.13
N MET A 121 -9.95 -21.66 3.89
CA MET A 121 -8.56 -22.10 4.04
C MET A 121 -8.44 -23.32 4.94
N LEU A 122 -9.20 -23.37 6.04
CA LEU A 122 -9.20 -24.53 6.94
C LEU A 122 -9.72 -25.78 6.21
N SER A 123 -10.79 -25.68 5.43
CA SER A 123 -11.35 -26.82 4.71
C SER A 123 -10.36 -27.43 3.70
N LYS A 124 -9.52 -26.61 3.05
CA LYS A 124 -8.45 -27.09 2.15
C LYS A 124 -7.32 -27.80 2.89
N VAL A 125 -6.91 -27.28 4.06
CA VAL A 125 -5.85 -27.88 4.89
C VAL A 125 -6.28 -29.25 5.42
N TYR A 126 -7.55 -29.44 5.76
CA TYR A 126 -8.07 -30.72 6.27
C TYR A 126 -8.50 -31.71 5.17
N SER A 127 -8.48 -31.33 3.90
CA SER A 127 -8.76 -32.23 2.77
C SER A 127 -7.51 -32.87 2.14
N GLU A 128 -6.31 -32.46 2.57
CA GLU A 128 -5.02 -32.97 2.08
C GLU A 128 -4.35 -33.99 3.03
N THR A 129 -5.10 -34.52 4.01
CA THR A 129 -4.71 -35.63 4.90
C THR A 129 -5.69 -36.79 4.78
#